data_AF-A0A2G1QGJ6-F1
#
_entry.id   AF-A0A2G1QGJ6-F1
#
_cell.length_a   1.000
_cell.length_b   1.000
_cell.length_c   1.000
_cell.angle_alpha   90.00
_cell.angle_beta   90.00
_cell.angle_gamma   90.00
#
_symmetry.space_group_name_H-M   'P 1'
#
loop_
_entity.id
_entity.type
_entity.pdbx_description
1 polymer ?
#
loop_
_entity_poly.entity_id
_entity_poly.type
_entity_poly.pdbx_seq_one_letter_code
_entity_poly.pdbx_strand_id
1 'polypeptide(L)'
;MGNRDHQPEPGIIAGRLERAKDNMREALPLFLGLAMLAFAAGKADEATSGAIVFATARVFYVPAYTSGLPVLRSLVWLAGMAGLLMTALAVL
;
A
#
# COMPACT_ATOMS: atom_id res chain seq x y z
N MET A 1 24.16 -9.54 16.80
CA MET A 1 24.19 -9.16 15.37
C MET A 1 24.35 -10.45 14.58
N GLY A 2 23.32 -10.91 13.87
CA GLY A 2 23.31 -12.19 13.15
C GLY A 2 23.80 -12.05 11.70
N ASN A 3 24.35 -13.13 11.13
CA ASN A 3 24.91 -13.15 9.78
C ASN A 3 23.82 -12.88 8.73
N ARG A 4 24.05 -11.96 7.78
CA ARG A 4 23.06 -11.57 6.74
C ARG A 4 22.69 -12.74 5.82
N ASP A 5 23.61 -13.69 5.67
CA ASP A 5 23.48 -14.83 4.76
C ASP A 5 22.64 -15.97 5.35
N HIS A 6 22.38 -15.96 6.67
CA HIS A 6 21.56 -16.97 7.32
C HIS A 6 20.53 -16.33 8.23
N GLN A 7 19.39 -15.96 7.64
CA GLN A 7 18.24 -15.50 8.40
C GLN A 7 17.47 -16.72 8.94
N PRO A 8 17.13 -16.74 10.24
CA PRO A 8 16.27 -17.77 10.78
C PRO A 8 14.90 -17.73 10.10
N GLU A 9 14.27 -18.90 9.97
CA GLU A 9 12.91 -19.01 9.45
C GLU A 9 11.97 -18.03 10.17
N PRO A 10 11.25 -17.17 9.44
CA PRO A 10 10.44 -16.14 10.05
C PRO A 10 9.28 -16.76 10.83
N GLY A 11 9.13 -16.35 12.09
CA GLY A 11 7.93 -16.68 12.87
C GLY A 11 6.65 -16.18 12.18
N ILE A 12 5.48 -16.68 12.59
CA ILE A 12 4.19 -16.44 11.92
C ILE A 12 3.93 -14.93 11.66
N ILE A 13 4.20 -14.07 12.64
CA ILE A 13 4.00 -12.62 12.51
C ILE A 13 5.04 -12.01 11.56
N ALA A 14 6.31 -12.42 11.65
CA ALA A 14 7.36 -11.95 10.77
C ALA A 14 7.07 -12.30 9.30
N GLY A 15 6.62 -13.53 9.02
CA GLY A 15 6.21 -13.94 7.67
C GLY A 15 4.97 -13.19 7.15
N ARG A 16 4.05 -12.78 8.05
CA ARG A 16 2.92 -11.91 7.70
C ARG A 16 3.39 -10.49 7.34
N LEU A 17 4.31 -9.93 8.12
CA LEU A 17 4.89 -8.61 7.85
C LEU A 17 5.71 -8.60 6.55
N GLU A 18 6.43 -9.67 6.24
CA GLU A 18 7.17 -9.79 4.99
C GLU A 18 6.24 -9.68 3.78
N ARG A 19 5.13 -10.43 3.79
CA ARG A 19 4.12 -10.33 2.73
C ARG A 19 3.42 -8.97 2.66
N ALA A 20 3.21 -8.32 3.81
CA ALA A 20 2.66 -6.96 3.83
C ALA A 20 3.64 -5.95 3.20
N LYS A 21 4.93 -6.08 3.52
CA LYS A 21 6.02 -5.27 2.95
C LYS A 21 6.14 -5.47 1.44
N ASP A 22 6.10 -6.72 0.96
CA ASP A 22 6.21 -7.00 -0.46
C ASP A 22 5.02 -6.41 -1.23
N ASN A 23 3.80 -6.51 -0.69
CA ASN A 23 2.65 -5.83 -1.28
C ASN A 23 2.82 -4.30 -1.36
N MET A 24 3.41 -3.69 -0.32
CA MET A 24 3.70 -2.25 -0.34
C MET A 24 4.76 -1.88 -1.38
N ARG A 25 5.79 -2.72 -1.56
CA ARG A 25 6.85 -2.49 -2.56
C ARG A 25 6.32 -2.48 -3.99
N GLU A 26 5.27 -3.24 -4.27
CA GLU A 26 4.62 -3.24 -5.58
C GLU A 26 3.67 -2.06 -5.74
N ALA A 27 2.87 -1.76 -4.71
CA ALA A 27 1.82 -0.76 -4.81
C ALA A 27 2.33 0.69 -4.70
N LEU A 28 3.35 0.95 -3.89
CA LEU A 28 3.84 2.31 -3.64
C LEU A 28 4.46 2.96 -4.89
N PRO A 29 5.32 2.31 -5.69
CA PRO A 29 5.87 2.91 -6.89
C PRO A 29 4.77 3.28 -7.91
N LEU A 30 3.75 2.44 -8.05
CA LEU A 30 2.63 2.73 -8.93
C LEU A 30 1.84 3.96 -8.48
N PHE A 31 1.52 4.04 -7.19
CA PHE A 31 0.88 5.22 -6.61
C PHE A 31 1.74 6.49 -6.75
N LEU A 32 3.03 6.40 -6.45
CA LEU A 32 3.96 7.52 -6.56
C LEU A 32 4.03 8.04 -8.00
N GLY A 33 4.09 7.15 -8.99
CA GLY A 33 4.06 7.54 -10.41
C GLY A 33 2.80 8.33 -10.76
N LEU A 34 1.62 7.87 -10.32
CA LEU A 34 0.35 8.56 -10.56
C LEU A 34 0.27 9.90 -9.82
N ALA A 35 0.69 9.95 -8.56
CA ALA A 35 0.68 11.17 -7.76
C ALA A 35 1.63 12.23 -8.33
N MET A 36 2.83 11.83 -8.77
CA MET A 36 3.78 12.72 -9.43
C MET A 36 3.25 13.20 -10.79
N LEU A 37 2.60 12.31 -11.55
CA LEU A 37 1.95 12.69 -12.81
C LEU A 37 0.84 13.72 -12.59
N ALA A 38 -0.01 13.51 -11.57
CA ALA A 38 -1.07 14.45 -11.22
C ALA A 38 -0.50 15.82 -10.84
N PHE A 39 0.55 15.84 -10.02
CA PHE A 39 1.24 17.07 -9.65
C PHE A 39 1.83 17.79 -10.88
N ALA A 40 2.54 17.07 -11.74
CA ALA A 40 3.14 17.64 -12.95
C ALA A 40 2.09 18.14 -13.97
N ALA A 41 0.92 17.51 -14.01
CA ALA A 41 -0.21 17.90 -14.86
C ALA A 41 -1.06 19.05 -14.28
N GLY A 42 -0.73 19.57 -13.09
CA GLY A 42 -1.53 20.57 -12.40
C GLY A 42 -2.87 20.06 -11.88
N LYS A 43 -3.04 18.74 -11.76
CA LYS A 43 -4.26 18.05 -11.30
C LYS A 43 -4.15 17.49 -9.87
N ALA A 44 -3.34 18.13 -9.03
CA ALA A 44 -3.05 17.65 -7.68
C ALA A 44 -4.29 17.68 -6.78
N ASP A 45 -5.13 18.70 -6.92
CA ASP A 45 -6.34 18.88 -6.12
C ASP A 45 -7.37 17.78 -6.43
N GLU A 46 -7.55 17.44 -7.72
CA GLU A 46 -8.41 16.36 -8.18
C GLU A 46 -7.93 14.99 -7.69
N ALA A 47 -6.62 14.77 -7.68
CA ALA A 47 -6.00 13.52 -7.22
C ALA A 47 -5.97 13.38 -5.68
N THR A 48 -6.11 14.47 -4.92
CA THR A 48 -5.92 14.50 -3.45
C THR A 48 -6.82 13.52 -2.71
N SER A 49 -8.09 13.43 -3.11
CA SER A 49 -9.03 12.50 -2.47
C SER A 49 -8.61 11.03 -2.61
N GLY A 50 -8.22 10.62 -3.83
CA GLY A 50 -7.70 9.28 -4.11
C GLY A 50 -6.40 9.00 -3.35
N ALA A 51 -5.51 10.00 -3.30
CA ALA A 51 -4.24 9.90 -2.59
C ALA A 51 -4.42 9.68 -1.08
N ILE A 52 -5.33 10.41 -0.44
CA ILE A 52 -5.64 10.24 0.99
C ILE A 52 -6.22 8.85 1.26
N VAL A 53 -7.15 8.38 0.41
CA VAL A 53 -7.74 7.04 0.55
C VAL A 53 -6.66 5.96 0.42
N PHE A 54 -5.80 6.05 -0.59
CA PHE A 54 -4.71 5.10 -0.79
C PHE A 54 -3.74 5.11 0.40
N ALA A 55 -3.24 6.28 0.80
CA ALA A 55 -2.27 6.41 1.89
C ALA A 55 -2.83 5.86 3.21
N THR A 56 -4.08 6.21 3.53
CA THR A 56 -4.76 5.74 4.74
C THR A 56 -4.95 4.22 4.72
N ALA A 57 -5.37 3.65 3.59
CA ALA A 57 -5.48 2.21 3.43
C ALA A 57 -4.13 1.50 3.67
N ARG A 58 -3.01 2.08 3.23
CA ARG A 58 -1.67 1.51 3.47
C ARG A 58 -1.27 1.50 4.94
N VAL A 59 -1.60 2.56 5.68
CA VAL A 59 -1.38 2.58 7.13
C VAL A 59 -2.15 1.46 7.83
N PHE A 60 -3.43 1.27 7.48
CA PHE A 60 -4.26 0.20 8.05
C PHE A 60 -3.93 -1.20 7.52
N TYR A 61 -3.29 -1.31 6.36
CA TYR A 61 -2.99 -2.61 5.74
C TYR A 61 -2.03 -3.43 6.59
N VAL A 62 -1.03 -2.80 7.22
CA VAL A 62 -0.06 -3.50 8.09
C VAL A 62 -0.74 -4.15 9.31
N PRO A 63 -1.47 -3.43 10.17
CA PRO A 63 -2.17 -4.05 11.30
C PRO A 63 -3.26 -5.02 10.85
N ALA A 64 -3.94 -4.76 9.72
CA ALA A 64 -4.89 -5.72 9.17
C ALA A 64 -4.21 -7.05 8.78
N TYR A 65 -3.02 -6.99 8.19
CA TYR A 65 -2.27 -8.18 7.78
C TYR A 65 -1.75 -8.99 8.98
N THR A 66 -1.32 -8.31 10.06
CA THR A 66 -0.83 -8.99 11.26
C THR A 66 -1.96 -9.59 12.11
N SER A 67 -3.16 -8.98 12.09
CA SER A 67 -4.33 -9.42 12.87
C SER A 67 -4.78 -10.87 12.60
N GLY A 68 -4.47 -11.42 11.43
CA GLY A 68 -4.93 -12.74 11.03
C GLY A 68 -6.40 -12.80 10.57
N LEU A 69 -7.08 -11.66 10.47
CA LEU A 69 -8.44 -11.55 9.97
C LEU A 69 -8.42 -11.38 8.43
N PRO A 70 -8.70 -12.43 7.63
CA PRO A 70 -8.55 -12.37 6.18
C PRO A 70 -9.50 -11.36 5.53
N VAL A 71 -10.72 -11.22 6.07
CA VAL A 71 -11.74 -10.28 5.56
C VAL A 71 -11.30 -8.83 5.78
N LEU A 72 -10.78 -8.48 6.95
CA LEU A 72 -10.30 -7.13 7.26
C LEU A 72 -9.19 -6.71 6.30
N ARG A 73 -8.22 -7.60 6.06
CA ARG A 73 -7.15 -7.38 5.08
C ARG A 73 -7.71 -7.11 3.68
N SER A 74 -8.67 -7.91 3.22
CA SER A 74 -9.26 -7.76 1.88
C SER A 74 -10.02 -6.44 1.73
N LEU A 75 -10.78 -6.02 2.74
CA LEU A 75 -11.49 -4.74 2.73
C LEU A 75 -10.51 -3.55 2.66
N VAL A 76 -9.44 -3.59 3.46
CA VAL A 76 -8.41 -2.55 3.43
C VAL A 76 -7.66 -2.54 2.10
N TRP A 77 -7.39 -3.71 1.52
CA TRP A 77 -6.79 -3.82 0.20
C TRP A 77 -7.68 -3.21 -0.90
N LEU A 78 -8.99 -3.49 -0.87
CA LEU A 78 -9.96 -2.92 -1.80
C LEU A 78 -10.06 -1.39 -1.67
N ALA A 79 -10.04 -0.86 -0.44
CA ALA A 79 -9.99 0.58 -0.21
C ALA A 79 -8.72 1.20 -0.82
N GLY A 80 -7.57 0.55 -0.65
CA GLY A 80 -6.32 0.96 -1.29
C GLY A 80 -6.40 0.93 -2.82
N MET A 81 -7.01 -0.10 -3.40
CA MET A 81 -7.23 -0.18 -4.85
C MET A 81 -8.14 0.95 -5.34
N ALA A 82 -9.22 1.25 -4.62
CA ALA A 82 -10.13 2.34 -4.95
C ALA A 82 -9.40 3.69 -4.94
N GLY A 83 -8.61 3.99 -3.91
CA GLY A 83 -7.81 5.22 -3.84
C GLY A 83 -6.81 5.34 -4.99
N LEU A 84 -6.18 4.23 -5.38
CA LEU A 84 -5.29 4.18 -6.52
C LEU A 84 -6.01 4.51 -7.84
N LEU A 85 -7.17 3.88 -8.07
CA LEU A 85 -8.00 4.13 -9.26
C LEU A 85 -8.52 5.57 -9.30
N MET A 86 -8.94 6.13 -8.17
CA MET A 86 -9.34 7.54 -8.08
C MET A 86 -8.19 8.47 -8.47
N THR A 87 -6.97 8.20 -7.98
CA THR A 87 -5.77 8.96 -8.33
C THR A 87 -5.46 8.84 -9.83
N ALA A 88 -5.62 7.64 -10.40
CA ALA A 88 -5.44 7.41 -11.83
C ALA A 88 -6.49 8.14 -12.68
N LEU A 89 -7.77 8.11 -12.27
CA LEU A 89 -8.86 8.77 -12.98
C LEU A 89 -8.69 10.29 -13.00
N ALA A 90 -8.09 10.88 -11.96
CA ALA A 90 -7.81 12.31 -11.93
C ALA A 90 -6.86 12.75 -13.06
N VAL A 91 -5.92 11.89 -13.46
CA VAL A 91 -4.90 12.26 -14.46
C VAL A 91 -5.28 11.94 -15.90
N LEU A 92 -6.33 11.13 -16.11
CA LEU A 92 -6.93 10.91 -17.44
C LEU A 92 -7.67 12.17 -17.93
#